data_AF-G6C6D2-F1
#
_entry.id   AF-G6C6D2-F1
#
_cell.length_a   1.000
_cell.length_b   1.000
_cell.length_c   1.000
_cell.angle_alpha   90.00
_cell.angle_beta   90.00
_cell.angle_gamma   90.00
#
_symmetry.space_group_name_H-M   'P 1'
#
loop_
_entity.id
_entity.type
_entity.pdbx_description
1 polymer ?
#
loop_
_entity_poly.entity_id
_entity_poly.type
_entity_poly.pdbx_seq_one_letter_code
_entity_poly.pdbx_strand_id
1 'polypeptide(L)'
;MKKIILLIAMVFLLISCSNNNYVQKGFSQNEKQALILFKDKIKSNLSENNLAYIKENTKDSYRNRYILEKLQNIDFTKLNIFVSQPSYTTEYPSSILALNMNEDTYYFDLMFVYDIQNKKWLIFDLKEKE
;
A
#
# COMPACT_ATOMS: atom_id res chain seq x y z
N MET A 1 -16.10 38.04 19.10
CA MET A 1 -16.58 36.65 18.84
C MET A 1 -15.94 36.01 17.60
N LYS A 2 -16.01 36.62 16.41
CA LYS A 2 -15.40 36.05 15.17
C LYS A 2 -13.89 35.71 15.29
N LYS A 3 -13.10 36.56 15.97
CA LYS A 3 -11.65 36.35 16.16
C LYS A 3 -11.32 35.18 17.11
N ILE A 4 -12.18 34.89 18.09
CA ILE A 4 -11.99 33.79 19.05
C ILE A 4 -12.29 32.44 18.39
N ILE A 5 -13.31 32.38 17.54
CA ILE A 5 -13.65 31.18 16.76
C ILE A 5 -12.51 30.80 15.80
N LEU A 6 -11.89 31.81 15.16
CA LEU A 6 -10.72 31.63 14.30
C LEU A 6 -9.51 31.05 15.06
N LEU A 7 -9.25 31.54 16.28
CA LEU A 7 -8.18 31.03 17.14
C LEU A 7 -8.42 29.57 17.57
N ILE A 8 -9.65 29.22 17.93
CA ILE A 8 -10.00 27.83 18.29
C ILE A 8 -9.84 26.90 17.08
N ALA A 9 -10.30 27.30 15.90
CA ALA A 9 -10.12 26.51 14.66
C ALA A 9 -8.63 26.32 14.30
N MET A 10 -7.80 27.34 14.53
CA MET A 10 -6.35 27.27 14.24
C MET A 10 -5.61 26.35 15.22
N VAL A 11 -6.03 26.28 16.49
CA VAL A 11 -5.49 25.34 17.48
C VAL A 11 -5.86 23.90 17.15
N PHE A 12 -7.08 23.62 16.68
CA PHE A 12 -7.46 22.28 16.23
C PHE A 12 -6.69 21.81 14.98
N LEU A 13 -6.31 22.71 14.08
CA LEU A 13 -5.47 22.39 12.92
C LEU A 13 -4.03 22.01 13.31
N LEU A 14 -3.50 22.55 14.42
CA LEU A 14 -2.14 22.25 14.89
C LEU A 14 -2.04 20.91 15.63
N ILE A 15 -3.13 20.41 16.24
CA ILE A 15 -3.14 19.11 16.95
C ILE A 15 -3.22 17.94 15.95
N SER A 16 -3.67 18.18 14.71
CA SER A 16 -3.80 17.14 13.68
C SER A 16 -2.50 16.78 12.93
N CYS A 17 -1.36 17.37 13.28
CA CYS A 17 -0.07 17.12 12.62
C CYS A 17 0.94 16.39 13.52
N SER A 18 0.50 15.46 14.35
CA SER A 18 1.42 14.57 15.07
C SER A 18 0.91 13.13 15.13
N ASN A 19 0.77 12.50 13.97
CA ASN A 19 1.16 11.09 13.89
C ASN A 19 2.55 11.08 13.26
N ASN A 20 3.58 11.13 14.10
CA ASN A 20 4.90 10.67 13.68
C ASN A 20 4.74 9.19 13.32
N ASN A 21 4.45 8.92 12.05
CA ASN A 21 4.56 7.59 11.47
C ASN A 21 6.04 7.25 11.46
N TYR A 22 6.58 6.89 12.62
CA TYR A 22 7.91 6.33 12.71
C TYR A 22 7.90 5.08 11.82
N VAL A 23 8.72 5.11 10.77
CA VAL A 23 8.93 3.93 9.95
C VAL A 23 9.59 2.89 10.83
N GLN A 24 8.85 1.83 11.15
CA GLN A 24 9.35 0.74 11.99
C GLN A 24 10.58 0.14 11.33
N LYS A 25 11.72 0.22 12.01
CA LYS A 25 12.96 -0.45 11.62
C LYS A 25 13.12 -1.71 12.47
N GLY A 26 13.49 -2.82 11.84
CA GLY A 26 13.68 -4.11 12.52
C GLY A 26 12.36 -4.84 12.80
N PHE A 27 11.93 -5.65 11.83
CA PHE A 27 10.77 -6.53 11.96
C PHE A 27 11.16 -7.88 12.57
N SER A 28 10.34 -8.38 13.49
CA SER A 28 10.41 -9.75 14.02
C SER A 28 10.18 -10.79 12.92
N GLN A 29 10.57 -12.03 13.17
CA GLN A 29 10.33 -13.12 12.21
C GLN A 29 8.84 -13.33 11.93
N ASN A 30 7.98 -13.16 12.94
CA ASN A 30 6.54 -13.28 12.76
C ASN A 30 5.99 -12.17 11.84
N GLU A 31 6.45 -10.93 12.01
CA GLU A 31 6.05 -9.82 11.13
C GLU A 31 6.54 -10.05 9.70
N LYS A 32 7.78 -10.54 9.52
CA LYS A 32 8.31 -10.88 8.18
C LYS A 32 7.51 -12.00 7.51
N GLN A 33 7.17 -13.04 8.25
CA GLN A 33 6.33 -14.14 7.75
C GLN A 33 4.92 -13.64 7.40
N ALA A 34 4.34 -12.76 8.22
CA ALA A 34 3.06 -12.13 7.93
C ALA A 34 3.10 -11.29 6.65
N LEU A 35 4.24 -10.64 6.33
CA LEU A 35 4.39 -9.90 5.08
C LEU A 35 4.44 -10.83 3.86
N ILE A 36 5.13 -11.98 3.98
CA ILE A 36 5.15 -13.00 2.93
C ILE A 36 3.72 -13.50 2.64
N LEU A 37 2.94 -13.79 3.69
CA LEU A 37 1.55 -14.19 3.55
C LEU A 37 0.66 -13.07 2.97
N PHE A 38 0.90 -11.82 3.36
CA PHE A 38 0.17 -10.67 2.83
C PHE A 38 0.43 -10.49 1.32
N LYS A 39 1.69 -10.60 0.89
CA LYS A 39 2.08 -10.65 -0.52
C LYS A 39 1.35 -11.75 -1.28
N ASP A 40 1.29 -12.96 -0.73
CA ASP A 40 0.62 -14.08 -1.39
C ASP A 40 -0.90 -13.83 -1.53
N LYS A 41 -1.52 -13.19 -0.53
CA LYS A 41 -2.92 -12.75 -0.62
C LYS A 41 -3.13 -11.67 -1.67
N ILE A 42 -2.19 -10.73 -1.84
CA ILE A 42 -2.24 -9.75 -2.93
C ILE A 42 -2.30 -10.47 -4.27
N LYS A 43 -1.39 -11.43 -4.51
CA LYS A 43 -1.37 -12.22 -5.74
C LYS A 43 -2.68 -12.98 -5.94
N SER A 44 -3.14 -13.74 -4.95
CA SER A 44 -4.33 -14.58 -5.09
C SER A 44 -5.59 -13.75 -5.36
N ASN A 45 -5.78 -12.65 -4.63
CA ASN A 45 -6.94 -11.78 -4.82
C ASN A 45 -6.93 -11.11 -6.19
N LEU A 46 -5.76 -10.65 -6.67
CA LEU A 46 -5.67 -10.14 -8.03
C LEU A 46 -6.00 -11.23 -9.05
N SER A 47 -5.45 -12.45 -8.90
CA SER A 47 -5.76 -13.58 -9.80
C SER A 47 -7.25 -13.95 -9.82
N GLU A 48 -7.98 -13.69 -8.73
CA GLU A 48 -9.43 -13.88 -8.61
C GLU A 48 -10.24 -12.63 -9.05
N ASN A 49 -9.58 -11.63 -9.67
CA ASN A 49 -10.16 -10.35 -10.05
C ASN A 49 -10.73 -9.51 -8.88
N ASN A 50 -10.29 -9.80 -7.66
CA ASN A 50 -10.70 -9.11 -6.44
C ASN A 50 -9.79 -7.90 -6.15
N LEU A 51 -9.97 -6.84 -6.93
CA LEU A 51 -9.26 -5.57 -6.68
C LEU A 51 -9.70 -4.89 -5.37
N ALA A 52 -10.89 -5.20 -4.85
CA ALA A 52 -11.39 -4.61 -3.60
C ALA A 52 -10.46 -4.93 -2.42
N TYR A 53 -9.91 -6.14 -2.36
CA TYR A 53 -8.92 -6.51 -1.35
C TYR A 53 -7.69 -5.60 -1.37
N ILE A 54 -7.20 -5.23 -2.56
CA ILE A 54 -6.05 -4.33 -2.70
C ILE A 54 -6.43 -2.93 -2.22
N LYS A 55 -7.60 -2.43 -2.64
CA LYS A 55 -8.11 -1.12 -2.22
C LYS A 55 -8.23 -1.01 -0.70
N GLU A 56 -8.83 -2.01 -0.04
CA GLU A 56 -9.03 -2.03 1.41
C GLU A 56 -7.74 -2.13 2.23
N ASN A 57 -6.67 -2.70 1.63
CA ASN A 57 -5.38 -2.87 2.29
C ASN A 57 -4.32 -1.84 1.82
N THR A 58 -4.73 -0.82 1.06
CA THR A 58 -3.87 0.27 0.62
C THR A 58 -4.18 1.54 1.41
N LYS A 59 -3.16 2.27 1.85
CA LYS A 59 -3.33 3.57 2.51
C LYS A 59 -3.92 4.58 1.52
N ASP A 60 -4.84 5.43 1.98
CA ASP A 60 -5.38 6.49 1.14
C ASP A 60 -4.30 7.54 0.84
N SER A 61 -3.99 7.72 -0.43
CA SER A 61 -3.10 8.76 -0.95
C SER A 61 -3.51 9.09 -2.38
N TYR A 62 -3.18 10.29 -2.86
CA TYR A 62 -3.50 10.69 -4.23
C TYR A 62 -2.90 9.71 -5.27
N ARG A 63 -1.63 9.31 -5.09
CA ARG A 63 -0.94 8.37 -5.98
C ARG A 63 -1.60 6.99 -5.96
N ASN A 64 -1.91 6.48 -4.78
CA ASN A 64 -2.55 5.17 -4.62
C ASN A 64 -3.91 5.15 -5.29
N ARG A 65 -4.74 6.19 -5.09
CA ARG A 65 -6.04 6.31 -5.77
C ARG A 65 -5.90 6.29 -7.28
N TYR A 66 -4.99 7.10 -7.82
CA TYR A 66 -4.75 7.18 -9.26
C TYR A 66 -4.35 5.82 -9.87
N ILE A 67 -3.44 5.08 -9.24
CA ILE A 67 -3.05 3.75 -9.72
C ILE A 67 -4.18 2.73 -9.56
N LEU A 68 -4.88 2.73 -8.43
CA LEU A 68 -6.02 1.82 -8.20
C LEU A 68 -7.17 2.07 -9.19
N GLU A 69 -7.36 3.30 -9.64
CA GLU A 69 -8.29 3.66 -10.71
C GLU A 69 -7.84 3.09 -12.06
N LYS A 70 -6.54 3.21 -12.41
CA LYS A 70 -5.98 2.56 -13.61
C LYS A 70 -6.21 1.04 -13.59
N LEU A 71 -5.93 0.42 -12.44
CA LEU A 71 -6.07 -1.03 -12.24
C LEU A 71 -7.52 -1.52 -12.33
N GLN A 72 -8.51 -0.66 -12.11
CA GLN A 72 -9.93 -1.05 -12.09
C GLN A 72 -10.46 -1.53 -13.44
N ASN A 73 -9.85 -1.10 -14.55
CA ASN A 73 -10.29 -1.47 -15.89
C ASN A 73 -9.59 -2.73 -16.42
N ILE A 74 -8.77 -3.38 -15.60
CA ILE A 74 -8.00 -4.57 -15.97
C ILE A 74 -8.79 -5.83 -15.55
N ASP A 75 -8.92 -6.78 -16.47
CA ASP A 75 -9.37 -8.14 -16.17
C ASP A 75 -8.16 -9.01 -15.78
N PHE A 76 -7.90 -9.11 -14.49
CA PHE A 76 -6.73 -9.79 -13.95
C PHE A 76 -6.73 -11.30 -14.19
N THR A 77 -7.91 -11.90 -14.45
CA THR A 77 -8.03 -13.35 -14.72
C THR A 77 -7.34 -13.77 -16.01
N LYS A 78 -7.10 -12.81 -16.91
CA LYS A 78 -6.42 -13.01 -18.19
C LYS A 78 -4.90 -12.79 -18.12
N LEU A 79 -4.38 -12.40 -16.95
CA LEU A 79 -3.00 -11.98 -16.80
C LEU A 79 -2.18 -13.04 -16.07
N ASN A 80 -0.89 -13.11 -16.40
CA ASN A 80 0.06 -13.77 -15.52
C ASN A 80 0.55 -12.76 -14.47
N ILE A 81 0.34 -13.09 -13.19
CA ILE A 81 0.60 -12.19 -12.07
C ILE A 81 1.76 -12.74 -11.25
N PHE A 82 2.79 -11.91 -11.11
CA PHE A 82 3.94 -12.21 -10.27
C PHE A 82 4.10 -11.16 -9.18
N VAL A 83 4.42 -11.59 -7.96
CA VAL A 83 4.79 -10.70 -6.87
C VAL A 83 6.08 -11.20 -6.25
N SER A 84 7.13 -10.38 -6.30
CA SER A 84 8.46 -10.75 -5.78
C SER A 84 8.45 -10.91 -4.26
N GLN A 85 9.39 -11.68 -3.72
CA GLN A 85 9.61 -11.71 -2.27
C GLN A 85 9.87 -10.29 -1.73
N PRO A 86 9.43 -9.98 -0.49
CA PRO A 86 9.68 -8.67 0.09
C PRO A 86 11.18 -8.46 0.33
N SER A 87 11.71 -7.36 -0.18
CA SER A 87 13.01 -6.82 0.20
C SER A 87 12.86 -5.93 1.43
N TYR A 88 13.88 -5.92 2.29
CA TYR A 88 13.95 -5.08 3.48
C TYR A 88 15.13 -4.10 3.42
N THR A 89 15.65 -3.83 2.21
CA THR A 89 16.84 -3.00 1.99
C THR A 89 16.57 -1.50 1.94
N THR A 90 15.31 -1.09 1.79
CA THR A 90 14.90 0.33 1.77
C THR A 90 14.22 0.73 3.08
N GLU A 91 13.87 2.00 3.23
CA GLU A 91 13.14 2.50 4.39
C GLU A 91 11.84 1.71 4.65
N TYR A 92 11.15 1.30 3.59
CA TYR A 92 9.97 0.44 3.65
C TYR A 92 10.29 -0.94 3.07
N PRO A 93 9.78 -2.04 3.67
CA PRO A 93 9.78 -3.31 2.97
C PRO A 93 9.02 -3.19 1.65
N SER A 94 9.49 -3.85 0.60
CA SER A 94 8.89 -3.70 -0.73
C SER A 94 8.91 -4.96 -1.56
N SER A 95 7.91 -5.11 -2.42
CA SER A 95 7.84 -6.15 -3.46
C SER A 95 7.59 -5.51 -4.81
N ILE A 96 7.97 -6.21 -5.88
CA ILE A 96 7.59 -5.87 -7.25
C ILE A 96 6.36 -6.69 -7.63
N LEU A 97 5.28 -6.03 -8.01
CA LEU A 97 4.15 -6.62 -8.72
C LEU A 97 4.40 -6.49 -10.22
N ALA A 98 4.37 -7.60 -10.93
CA ALA A 98 4.42 -7.64 -12.39
C ALA A 98 3.10 -8.19 -12.92
N LEU A 99 2.47 -7.43 -13.82
CA LEU A 99 1.27 -7.80 -14.54
C LEU A 99 1.66 -8.05 -16.00
N ASN A 100 1.75 -9.31 -16.39
CA ASN A 100 2.08 -9.67 -17.76
C ASN A 100 0.80 -9.79 -18.60
N MET A 101 0.74 -8.97 -19.64
CA MET A 101 -0.32 -8.82 -20.64
C MET A 101 0.23 -9.24 -22.01
N ASN A 102 0.26 -10.54 -22.29
CA ASN A 102 0.86 -11.08 -23.52
C ASN A 102 2.34 -10.67 -23.68
N GLU A 103 2.62 -9.73 -24.60
CA GLU A 103 3.96 -9.24 -24.90
C GLU A 103 4.41 -8.11 -23.96
N ASP A 104 3.46 -7.44 -23.29
CA ASP A 104 3.75 -6.33 -22.38
C ASP A 104 3.81 -6.80 -20.92
N THR A 105 4.68 -6.19 -20.12
CA THR A 105 4.68 -6.39 -18.68
C THR A 105 4.71 -5.05 -17.97
N TYR A 106 3.70 -4.80 -17.14
CA TYR A 106 3.59 -3.61 -16.31
C TYR A 106 4.12 -3.91 -14.92
N TYR A 107 5.02 -3.08 -14.43
CA TYR A 107 5.67 -3.26 -13.14
C TYR A 107 5.22 -2.20 -12.14
N PHE A 108 4.96 -2.62 -10.91
CA PHE A 108 4.62 -1.73 -9.80
C PHE A 108 5.49 -2.07 -8.59
N ASP A 109 6.07 -1.06 -7.96
CA ASP A 109 6.59 -1.16 -6.61
C ASP A 109 5.43 -1.13 -5.61
N LEU A 110 5.36 -2.16 -4.76
CA LEU A 110 4.50 -2.24 -3.59
C LEU A 110 5.35 -1.94 -2.37
N MET A 111 5.22 -0.75 -1.80
CA MET A 111 5.89 -0.38 -0.55
C MET A 111 4.95 -0.67 0.62
N PHE A 112 5.45 -1.33 1.65
CA PHE A 112 4.64 -1.83 2.77
C PHE A 112 4.92 -1.07 4.06
N VAL A 113 3.88 -0.93 4.89
CA VAL A 113 3.99 -0.45 6.26
C VAL A 113 3.25 -1.39 7.19
N TYR A 114 3.82 -1.61 8.38
CA TYR A 114 3.15 -2.39 9.42
C TYR A 114 2.28 -1.47 10.27
N ASP A 115 0.98 -1.77 10.31
CA ASP A 115 0.04 -1.12 11.20
C ASP A 115 0.11 -1.78 12.57
N ILE A 116 0.83 -1.15 13.49
CA ILE A 116 1.06 -1.66 14.85
C ILE A 116 -0.25 -1.76 15.63
N GLN A 117 -1.20 -0.83 15.41
CA GLN A 117 -2.48 -0.81 16.14
C GLN A 117 -3.34 -2.00 15.74
N ASN A 118 -3.43 -2.27 14.44
CA ASN A 118 -4.24 -3.37 13.89
C ASN A 118 -3.47 -4.67 13.69
N LYS A 119 -2.17 -4.68 14.00
CA LYS A 119 -1.24 -5.82 13.83
C LYS A 119 -1.30 -6.44 12.43
N LYS A 120 -1.32 -5.61 11.39
CA LYS A 120 -1.41 -6.05 9.99
C LYS A 120 -0.52 -5.24 9.06
N TRP A 121 -0.14 -5.85 7.95
CA TRP A 121 0.54 -5.15 6.86
C TRP A 121 -0.45 -4.40 5.99
N LEU A 122 0.00 -3.26 5.47
CA LEU A 122 -0.72 -2.44 4.50
C LEU A 122 0.22 -2.06 3.37
N ILE A 123 -0.35 -1.84 2.18
CA ILE A 123 0.35 -1.19 1.08
C ILE A 123 0.36 0.31 1.40
N PHE A 124 1.54 0.83 1.70
CA PHE A 124 1.76 2.25 1.96
C PHE A 124 1.73 3.06 0.67
N ASP A 125 2.45 2.60 -0.34
CA ASP A 125 2.58 3.27 -1.64
C ASP A 125 2.58 2.22 -2.75
N LEU A 126 1.75 2.44 -3.77
CA LEU A 126 1.86 1.79 -5.07
C LEU A 126 2.53 2.77 -6.02
N LYS A 127 3.53 2.32 -6.76
CA LYS A 127 4.21 3.14 -7.74
C LYS A 127 4.44 2.35 -9.01
N GLU A 128 3.97 2.85 -10.14
CA GLU A 128 4.31 2.33 -11.46
C GLU A 128 5.81 2.52 -11.73
N LYS A 129 6.48 1.47 -12.21
CA LYS A 129 7.86 1.57 -12.70
C LYS A 129 7.84 1.91 -14.19
N GLU A 130 8.54 2.99 -14.52
CA GLU A 130 8.89 3.36 -15.89
C GLU A 130 9.98 2.44 -16.45
#